data_AF-A0A975CLA7-F1
#
_entry.id   AF-A0A975CLA7-F1
#
_cell.length_a   1.000
_cell.length_b   1.000
_cell.length_c   1.000
_cell.angle_alpha   90.00
_cell.angle_beta   90.00
_cell.angle_gamma   90.00
#
_symmetry.space_group_name_H-M   'P 1'
#
loop_
_entity.id
_entity.type
_entity.pdbx_description
1 polymer ?
#
loop_
_entity_poly.entity_id
_entity_poly.type
_entity_poly.pdbx_seq_one_letter_code
_entity_poly.pdbx_strand_id
1 'polypeptide(L)'
;MGVCEQLVQFEHRYGRRRSAQQRADMMRGDREHRRFFLEGEAEQKGRCFIATLVYGEGAEVAALRSFRDRVLRATPIGRAFVLGYYRMAPDVCRLLEGHPHLVRVTRALLRPVVWMAARVLASRGRAGR
;
A
#
# COMPACT_ATOMS: atom_id res chain seq x y z
N MET A 1 15.99 -9.94 12.89
CA MET A 1 16.04 -11.41 13.06
C MET A 1 17.24 -11.73 13.93
N GLY A 2 17.02 -12.32 15.11
CA GLY A 2 18.10 -12.83 15.95
C GLY A 2 18.44 -14.28 15.57
N VAL A 3 19.70 -14.68 15.74
CA VAL A 3 20.13 -16.08 15.69
C VAL A 3 20.11 -16.66 17.11
N CYS A 4 19.91 -17.98 17.21
CA CYS A 4 20.06 -18.71 18.46
C CYS A 4 21.49 -18.49 19.03
N GLU A 5 21.58 -18.22 20.33
CA GLU A 5 22.83 -18.04 21.07
C GLU A 5 23.82 -19.20 20.88
N GLN A 6 23.30 -20.43 20.79
CA GLN A 6 24.08 -21.63 20.58
C GLN A 6 24.72 -21.66 19.18
N LEU A 7 23.98 -21.19 18.16
CA LEU A 7 24.51 -21.07 16.79
C LEU A 7 25.66 -20.06 16.72
N VAL A 8 25.55 -18.95 17.45
CA VAL A 8 26.62 -17.94 17.54
C VAL A 8 27.88 -18.54 18.16
N GLN A 9 27.74 -19.28 19.26
CA GLN A 9 28.88 -19.95 19.88
C GLN A 9 29.53 -20.99 18.96
N PHE A 10 28.73 -21.76 18.22
CA PHE A 10 29.26 -22.73 17.24
C PHE A 10 29.99 -22.04 16.09
N GLU A 11 29.45 -20.95 15.52
CA GLU A 11 30.10 -20.20 14.44
C GLU A 11 31.41 -19.54 14.94
N HIS A 12 31.48 -19.05 16.18
CA HIS A 12 32.70 -18.49 16.78
C HIS A 12 33.79 -19.55 17.00
N ARG A 13 33.41 -20.73 17.50
CA ARG A 13 34.38 -21.80 17.86
C ARG A 13 34.84 -22.62 16.65
N TYR A 14 33.96 -22.91 15.69
CA TYR A 14 34.24 -23.85 14.60
C TYR A 14 34.16 -23.23 13.20
N GLY A 15 33.90 -21.92 13.13
CA GLY A 15 33.63 -21.22 11.88
C GLY A 15 32.24 -21.53 11.32
N ARG A 16 31.86 -20.82 10.25
CA ARG A 16 30.59 -21.04 9.58
C ARG A 16 30.60 -22.34 8.77
N ARG A 17 29.98 -23.39 9.33
CA ARG A 17 29.73 -24.65 8.61
C ARG A 17 28.22 -24.89 8.49
N ARG A 18 27.64 -24.43 7.38
CA ARG A 18 26.23 -24.70 7.04
C ARG A 18 26.17 -25.87 6.06
N SER A 19 25.40 -26.91 6.40
CA SER A 19 25.16 -28.04 5.50
C SER A 19 24.39 -27.59 4.25
N ALA A 20 24.41 -28.43 3.20
CA ALA A 20 23.63 -28.17 2.00
C ALA A 20 22.13 -28.02 2.31
N GLN A 21 21.61 -28.83 3.25
CA GLN A 21 20.23 -28.76 3.71
C GLN A 21 19.93 -27.45 4.45
N GLN A 22 20.80 -27.02 5.38
CA GLN A 22 20.64 -25.74 6.08
C GLN A 22 20.63 -24.55 5.12
N ARG A 23 21.45 -24.58 4.06
CA ARG A 23 21.44 -23.54 3.02
C ARG A 23 20.14 -23.53 2.23
N ALA A 24 19.60 -24.71 1.89
CA ALA A 24 18.32 -24.84 1.21
C ALA A 24 17.15 -24.32 2.06
N ASP A 25 17.15 -24.61 3.37
CA ASP A 25 16.12 -24.13 4.30
C ASP A 25 16.17 -22.62 4.47
N MET A 26 17.36 -22.02 4.56
CA MET A 26 17.53 -20.56 4.57
C MET A 26 17.02 -19.92 3.28
N MET A 27 17.33 -20.48 2.11
CA MET A 27 16.81 -19.96 0.84
C MET A 27 15.29 -20.06 0.76
N ARG A 28 14.70 -21.12 1.33
CA ARG A 28 13.24 -21.25 1.43
C ARG A 28 12.65 -20.16 2.33
N GLY A 29 13.25 -19.93 3.50
CA GLY A 29 12.86 -18.87 4.44
C GLY A 29 12.94 -17.47 3.82
N ASP A 30 14.04 -17.14 3.13
CA ASP A 30 14.22 -15.86 2.43
C ASP A 30 13.16 -15.62 1.37
N ARG A 31 12.79 -16.67 0.61
CA ARG A 31 11.73 -16.59 -0.40
C ARG A 31 10.37 -16.30 0.21
N GLU A 32 10.00 -17.01 1.28
CA GLU A 32 8.74 -16.77 1.99
C GLU A 32 8.69 -15.37 2.61
N HIS A 33 9.79 -14.93 3.23
CA HIS A 33 9.89 -13.57 3.78
C HIS A 33 9.69 -12.50 2.71
N ARG A 34 10.34 -12.70 1.55
CA ARG A 34 10.22 -11.77 0.42
C ARG A 34 8.79 -11.75 -0.13
N ARG A 35 8.16 -12.91 -0.23
CA ARG A 35 6.76 -13.04 -0.67
C ARG A 35 5.82 -12.29 0.26
N PHE A 36 5.88 -12.56 1.56
CA PHE A 36 5.04 -11.89 2.56
C PHE A 36 5.23 -10.36 2.54
N PHE A 37 6.47 -9.89 2.43
CA PHE A 37 6.75 -8.45 2.34
C PHE A 37 6.16 -7.81 1.08
N LEU A 38 6.29 -8.47 -0.08
CA LEU A 38 5.72 -7.98 -1.34
C LEU A 38 4.19 -7.99 -1.33
N GLU A 39 3.58 -9.03 -0.76
CA GLU A 39 2.12 -9.12 -0.56
C GLU A 39 1.63 -7.96 0.34
N GLY A 40 2.28 -7.72 1.47
CA GLY A 40 1.94 -6.61 2.37
C GLY A 40 2.17 -5.22 1.76
N GLU A 41 3.22 -5.03 0.96
CA GLU A 41 3.43 -3.79 0.22
C GLU A 41 2.38 -3.57 -0.87
N ALA A 42 2.02 -4.62 -1.63
CA ALA A 42 0.99 -4.54 -2.66
C ALA A 42 -0.37 -4.22 -2.04
N GLU A 43 -0.69 -4.84 -0.91
CA GLU A 43 -1.91 -4.58 -0.17
C GLU A 43 -1.97 -3.14 0.37
N GLN A 44 -0.89 -2.64 0.98
CA GLN A 44 -0.81 -1.25 1.44
C GLN A 44 -0.88 -0.26 0.27
N LYS A 45 -0.17 -0.52 -0.83
CA LYS A 45 -0.22 0.32 -2.04
C LYS A 45 -1.61 0.30 -2.67
N GLY A 46 -2.42 -0.75 -2.54
CA GLY A 46 -3.77 -0.82 -3.12
C GLY A 46 -4.87 -0.07 -2.35
N ARG A 47 -4.67 0.23 -1.06
CA ARG A 47 -5.76 0.70 -0.20
C ARG A 47 -6.06 2.19 -0.37
N CYS A 48 -7.31 2.53 -0.69
CA CYS A 48 -7.90 3.87 -0.61
C CYS A 48 -9.03 3.85 0.44
N PHE A 49 -8.66 3.83 1.73
CA PHE A 49 -9.57 3.59 2.86
C PHE A 49 -10.81 4.48 2.87
N ILE A 50 -10.65 5.81 2.73
CA ILE A 50 -11.79 6.75 2.73
C ILE A 50 -12.71 6.49 1.54
N ALA A 51 -12.16 6.18 0.36
CA ALA A 51 -12.96 5.95 -0.84
C ALA A 51 -13.72 4.62 -0.76
N THR A 52 -13.07 3.55 -0.27
CA THR A 52 -13.72 2.25 -0.03
C THR A 52 -14.82 2.38 1.02
N LEU A 53 -14.63 3.16 2.09
CA LEU A 53 -15.66 3.39 3.10
C LEU A 53 -16.87 4.18 2.55
N VAL A 54 -16.63 5.15 1.67
CA VAL A 54 -17.68 6.04 1.15
C VAL A 54 -18.41 5.46 -0.05
N TYR A 55 -17.75 4.72 -0.93
CA TYR A 55 -18.31 4.22 -2.20
C TYR A 55 -18.46 2.70 -2.26
N GLY A 56 -17.81 1.95 -1.37
CA GLY A 56 -17.64 0.50 -1.54
C GLY A 56 -16.60 0.16 -2.61
N GLU A 57 -16.33 -1.13 -2.82
CA GLU A 57 -15.51 -1.57 -3.96
C GLU A 57 -16.30 -1.34 -5.26
N GLY A 58 -15.78 -0.46 -6.13
CA GLY A 58 -16.48 -0.01 -7.32
C GLY A 58 -15.56 0.70 -8.32
N ALA A 59 -16.11 1.08 -9.47
CA ALA A 59 -15.36 1.72 -10.56
C ALA A 59 -14.74 3.06 -10.15
N GLU A 60 -15.41 3.81 -9.27
CA GLU A 60 -14.93 5.08 -8.72
C GLU A 60 -13.66 4.91 -7.88
N VAL A 61 -13.60 3.86 -7.07
CA VAL A 61 -12.42 3.54 -6.25
C VAL A 61 -11.27 3.09 -7.15
N ALA A 62 -11.54 2.29 -8.17
CA ALA A 62 -10.52 1.89 -9.15
C ALA A 62 -9.96 3.09 -9.93
N ALA A 63 -10.79 4.08 -10.28
CA ALA A 63 -10.37 5.32 -10.92
C ALA A 63 -9.49 6.17 -9.99
N LEU A 64 -9.86 6.31 -8.71
CA LEU A 64 -9.06 7.03 -7.71
C LEU A 64 -7.72 6.35 -7.42
N ARG A 65 -7.70 5.01 -7.30
CA ARG A 65 -6.46 4.21 -7.18
C ARG A 65 -5.54 4.47 -8.37
N SER A 66 -6.07 4.37 -9.59
CA SER A 66 -5.32 4.66 -10.82
C SER A 66 -4.79 6.09 -10.89
N PHE A 67 -5.58 7.07 -10.43
CA PHE A 67 -5.17 8.47 -10.40
C PHE A 67 -4.06 8.72 -9.38
N ARG A 68 -4.18 8.13 -8.18
CA ARG A 68 -3.12 8.17 -7.17
C ARG A 68 -1.81 7.63 -7.74
N ASP A 69 -1.86 6.47 -8.39
CA ASP A 69 -0.65 5.77 -8.84
C ASP A 69 -0.01 6.44 -10.06
N ARG A 70 -0.81 6.96 -11.01
CA ARG A 70 -0.29 7.56 -12.25
C ARG A 70 -0.06 9.07 -12.18
N VAL A 71 -0.76 9.79 -11.30
CA VAL A 71 -0.71 11.27 -11.23
C VAL A 71 -0.05 11.74 -9.95
N LEU A 72 -0.54 11.30 -8.79
CA LEU A 72 -0.02 11.78 -7.50
C LEU A 72 1.38 11.23 -7.23
N ARG A 73 1.65 9.97 -7.57
CA ARG A 73 2.98 9.37 -7.34
C ARG A 73 4.06 9.95 -8.25
N ALA A 74 3.69 10.45 -9.42
CA ALA A 74 4.61 11.03 -10.40
C ALA A 74 5.11 12.43 -9.99
N THR A 75 4.45 13.12 -9.06
CA THR A 75 4.82 14.49 -8.64
C THR A 75 5.21 14.53 -7.16
N PRO A 76 6.23 15.33 -6.77
CA PRO A 76 6.65 15.43 -5.37
C PRO A 76 5.53 15.96 -4.46
N ILE A 77 4.72 16.90 -4.97
CA ILE A 77 3.53 17.43 -4.28
C ILE A 77 2.49 16.32 -4.07
N GLY A 78 2.22 15.51 -5.09
CA GLY A 78 1.29 14.40 -4.97
C GLY A 78 1.74 13.34 -3.97
N ARG A 79 3.05 13.07 -3.85
CA ARG A 79 3.60 12.18 -2.82
C ARG A 79 3.36 12.72 -1.39
N ALA A 80 3.55 14.02 -1.17
CA ALA A 80 3.26 14.66 0.11
C ALA A 80 1.76 14.58 0.47
N PHE A 81 0.88 14.78 -0.51
CA PHE A 81 -0.57 14.62 -0.34
C PHE A 81 -0.95 13.19 0.05
N VAL A 82 -0.39 12.18 -0.61
CA VAL A 82 -0.63 10.76 -0.29
C VAL A 82 -0.18 10.43 1.14
N LEU A 83 0.98 10.94 1.57
CA LEU A 83 1.47 10.76 2.94
C LEU A 83 0.52 11.41 3.96
N GLY A 84 0.05 12.63 3.72
CA GLY A 84 -0.95 13.29 4.55
C GLY A 84 -2.26 12.51 4.62
N TYR A 85 -2.73 12.04 3.47
CA TYR A 85 -3.93 11.21 3.35
C TYR A 85 -3.83 9.94 4.22
N TYR A 86 -2.76 9.16 4.09
CA TYR A 86 -2.61 7.92 4.87
C TYR A 86 -2.44 8.18 6.37
N ARG A 87 -1.85 9.32 6.74
CA ARG A 87 -1.67 9.68 8.15
C ARG A 87 -2.98 10.11 8.81
N MET A 88 -3.86 10.77 8.08
CA MET A 88 -5.16 11.23 8.59
C MET A 88 -6.29 10.21 8.40
N ALA A 89 -6.13 9.26 7.46
CA ALA A 89 -7.13 8.25 7.13
C ALA A 89 -7.70 7.47 8.34
N PRO A 90 -6.91 6.94 9.30
CA PRO A 90 -7.47 6.16 10.40
C PRO A 90 -8.38 6.97 11.33
N ASP A 91 -8.05 8.24 11.57
CA ASP A 91 -8.89 9.13 12.40
C ASP A 91 -10.18 9.51 11.69
N VAL A 92 -10.08 9.80 10.39
CA VAL A 92 -11.23 10.12 9.55
C VAL A 92 -12.16 8.92 9.40
N CYS A 93 -11.63 7.71 9.19
CA CYS A 93 -12.45 6.49 9.11
C CYS A 93 -13.25 6.24 10.39
N ARG A 94 -12.63 6.37 11.56
CA ARG A 94 -13.32 6.26 12.85
C ARG A 94 -14.43 7.30 13.01
N LEU A 95 -14.19 8.54 12.56
CA LEU A 95 -15.19 9.60 12.63
C LEU A 95 -16.39 9.34 11.69
N LEU A 96 -16.12 8.82 10.50
CA LEU A 96 -17.12 8.52 9.48
C LEU A 96 -18.00 7.31 9.85
N GLU A 97 -17.44 6.29 10.49
CA GLU A 97 -18.19 5.11 10.95
C GLU A 97 -19.33 5.47 11.91
N GLY A 98 -19.13 6.47 12.78
CA GLY A 98 -20.16 6.93 13.72
C GLY A 98 -21.18 7.91 13.13
N HIS A 99 -20.97 8.43 11.91
CA HIS A 99 -21.74 9.57 11.40
C HIS A 99 -22.08 9.44 9.90
N PRO A 100 -23.24 8.86 9.53
CA PRO A 100 -23.64 8.69 8.13
C PRO A 100 -23.86 10.01 7.37
N HIS A 101 -24.06 11.13 8.08
CA HIS A 101 -24.09 12.47 7.47
C HIS A 101 -22.72 12.90 6.94
N LEU A 102 -21.65 12.63 7.70
CA LEU A 102 -20.28 12.94 7.27
C LEU A 102 -19.90 12.13 6.03
N VAL A 103 -20.28 10.85 5.96
CA VAL A 103 -20.09 10.02 4.77
C VAL A 103 -20.72 10.65 3.52
N ARG A 104 -21.93 11.21 3.63
CA ARG A 104 -22.58 11.92 2.52
C ARG A 104 -21.85 13.19 2.09
N VAL A 105 -21.36 13.97 3.05
CA VAL A 105 -20.55 15.17 2.77
C VAL A 105 -19.23 14.78 2.10
N THR A 106 -18.54 13.78 2.62
CA THR A 106 -17.30 13.26 2.02
C THR A 106 -17.55 12.71 0.62
N ARG A 107 -18.68 12.04 0.38
CA ARG A 107 -19.11 11.61 -0.96
C ARG A 107 -19.27 12.81 -1.90
N ALA A 108 -20.00 13.84 -1.48
CA ALA A 108 -20.19 15.05 -2.28
C ALA A 108 -18.86 15.75 -2.60
N LEU A 109 -17.93 15.79 -1.65
CA LEU A 109 -16.60 16.38 -1.83
C LEU A 109 -15.71 15.55 -2.76
N LEU A 110 -15.80 14.21 -2.69
CA LEU A 110 -15.01 13.31 -3.52
C LEU A 110 -15.52 13.23 -4.96
N ARG A 111 -16.80 13.48 -5.23
CA ARG A 111 -17.37 13.47 -6.60
C ARG A 111 -16.60 14.34 -7.61
N PRO A 112 -16.35 15.65 -7.37
CA PRO A 112 -15.58 16.48 -8.30
C PRO A 112 -14.14 15.98 -8.44
N VAL A 113 -13.54 15.46 -7.36
CA VAL A 113 -12.18 14.89 -7.39
C VAL A 113 -12.12 13.63 -8.28
N VAL A 114 -13.10 12.72 -8.15
CA VAL A 114 -13.23 11.52 -9.01
C VAL A 114 -13.43 11.92 -10.47
N TRP A 115 -14.26 12.93 -10.73
CA TRP A 115 -14.51 13.42 -12.08
C TRP A 115 -13.25 14.05 -12.71
N MET A 116 -12.51 14.87 -11.96
CA MET A 116 -11.23 15.40 -12.41
C MET A 116 -10.21 14.29 -12.63
N ALA A 117 -10.14 13.32 -11.71
CA ALA A 117 -9.26 12.17 -11.84
C ALA A 117 -9.55 11.36 -13.12
N ALA A 118 -10.82 11.10 -13.41
CA ALA A 118 -11.25 10.43 -14.63
C ALA A 118 -10.90 11.25 -15.89
N ARG A 119 -11.09 12.57 -15.86
CA ARG A 119 -10.71 13.49 -16.96
C ARG A 119 -9.21 13.48 -17.23
N VAL A 120 -8.39 13.53 -16.17
CA VAL A 120 -6.92 13.51 -16.28
C VAL A 120 -6.40 12.15 -16.74
N LEU A 121 -7.02 11.05 -16.29
CA LEU A 121 -6.67 9.71 -16.78
C LEU A 121 -7.07 9.54 -18.26
N ALA A 122 -8.21 10.10 -18.68
CA ALA A 122 -8.64 10.09 -20.07
C ALA A 122 -7.72 10.92 -20.99
N SER A 123 -7.21 12.08 -20.53
CA SER A 123 -6.27 12.89 -21.30
C SER A 123 -4.90 12.23 -21.43
N ARG A 124 -4.40 11.58 -20.37
CA ARG A 124 -3.13 10.82 -20.41
C ARG A 124 -3.22 9.51 -21.19
N GLY A 125 -4.40 8.89 -21.29
CA GLY A 125 -4.63 7.71 -22.13
C GLY A 125 -4.47 7.97 -23.63
N ARG A 126 -4.55 9.22 -24.09
CA ARG A 126 -4.29 9.62 -25.50
C ARG A 126 -2.84 9.97 -25.79
N ALA A 127 -2.02 10.27 -24.77
CA ALA A 127 -0.63 10.69 -24.94
C ALA A 127 0.38 9.52 -24.90
N GLY A 128 -0.10 8.28 -24.74
CA GLY A 128 0.73 7.08 -24.64
C GLY A 128 0.38 6.00 -25.66
N ARG A 129 -0.03 6.41 -26.87
CA ARG A 129 -0.18 5.51 -28.01
C ARG A 129 0.66 6.04 -29.16
#